data_AF-A0A089J7A0-F1
#
_entry.id   AF-A0A089J7A0-F1
#
_cell.length_a   1.000
_cell.length_b   1.000
_cell.length_c   1.000
_cell.angle_alpha   90.00
_cell.angle_beta   90.00
_cell.angle_gamma   90.00
#
_symmetry.space_group_name_H-M   'P 1'
#
loop_
_entity.id
_entity.type
_entity.pdbx_description
1 polymer ?
#
loop_
_entity_poly.entity_id
_entity_poly.type
_entity_poly.pdbx_seq_one_letter_code
_entity_poly.pdbx_strand_id
1 'polypeptide(L)'
;MKDTKILIPEIPKEWTERIRSGNTNVFRRDEFPEIRLEPPIIGLYAEKFDDAWYWVCGCHKCLGNGKPYSYIICYEHDRCVTCGTHRTELNEIPWGRPDGFQCKPCAEREHEEYKREALEEARERGHSENDCWYTADVLCPVCGSECSDDGMHDSRQHEVTCNVCDTEFIVEVEYEARYTSRLKE
;
A
#
# COMPACT_ATOMS: atom_id res chain seq x y z
N MET A 1 -7.26 22.26 12.67
CA MET A 1 -7.12 22.14 11.19
C MET A 1 -8.45 21.90 10.49
N LYS A 2 -9.41 21.17 11.09
CA LYS A 2 -10.70 20.83 10.45
C LYS A 2 -11.41 22.01 9.76
N ASP A 3 -11.44 23.18 10.41
CA ASP A 3 -12.14 24.36 9.90
C ASP A 3 -11.23 25.33 9.10
N THR A 4 -10.04 24.87 8.69
CA THR A 4 -9.10 25.70 7.93
C THR A 4 -9.67 26.02 6.54
N LYS A 5 -9.78 27.32 6.24
CA LYS A 5 -10.10 27.86 4.92
C LYS A 5 -9.28 29.12 4.71
N ILE A 6 -8.31 29.09 3.79
CA ILE A 6 -7.38 30.21 3.53
C ILE A 6 -7.48 30.56 2.05
N LEU A 7 -7.76 31.82 1.71
CA LEU A 7 -7.87 32.27 0.32
C LEU A 7 -6.54 32.05 -0.42
N ILE A 8 -6.62 31.63 -1.68
CA ILE A 8 -5.49 31.55 -2.62
C ILE A 8 -5.60 32.74 -3.59
N PRO A 9 -5.02 33.91 -3.25
CA PRO A 9 -5.16 35.12 -4.08
C PRO A 9 -4.46 35.01 -5.45
N GLU A 10 -3.53 34.09 -5.60
CA GLU A 10 -2.73 33.89 -6.82
C GLU A 10 -3.53 33.25 -7.96
N ILE A 11 -4.62 32.53 -7.65
CA ILE A 11 -5.39 31.78 -8.63
C ILE A 11 -6.70 32.51 -8.94
N PRO A 12 -6.93 32.91 -10.21
CA PRO A 12 -8.17 33.55 -10.61
C PRO A 12 -9.40 32.69 -10.31
N LYS A 13 -10.50 33.34 -9.93
CA LYS A 13 -11.75 32.64 -9.60
C LYS A 13 -12.36 31.90 -10.79
N GLU A 14 -12.04 32.31 -12.02
CA GLU A 14 -12.51 31.73 -13.27
C GLU A 14 -11.82 30.40 -13.60
N TRP A 15 -10.71 30.09 -12.92
CA TRP A 15 -10.00 28.82 -13.13
C TRP A 15 -10.75 27.70 -12.40
N THR A 16 -10.98 26.60 -13.09
CA THR A 16 -11.78 25.46 -12.59
C THR A 16 -10.96 24.18 -12.45
N GLU A 17 -9.77 24.12 -13.04
CA GLU A 17 -8.97 22.91 -13.12
C GLU A 17 -7.74 22.96 -12.20
N ARG A 18 -7.50 21.85 -11.50
CA ARG A 18 -6.33 21.64 -10.66
C ARG A 18 -5.92 20.17 -10.66
N ILE A 19 -4.71 19.90 -11.11
CA ILE A 19 -4.05 18.60 -10.97
C ILE A 19 -3.31 18.58 -9.64
N ARG A 20 -3.41 17.47 -8.90
CA ARG A 20 -2.65 17.24 -7.67
C ARG A 20 -1.53 16.26 -7.95
N SER A 21 -0.30 16.60 -7.56
CA SER A 21 0.85 15.69 -7.56
C SER A 21 1.49 15.72 -6.18
N GLY A 22 1.19 14.71 -5.36
CA GLY A 22 1.56 14.73 -3.94
C GLY A 22 0.94 15.94 -3.21
N ASN A 23 1.79 16.76 -2.59
CA ASN A 23 1.38 18.02 -1.93
C ASN A 23 1.26 19.20 -2.91
N THR A 24 1.86 19.11 -4.10
CA THR A 24 1.86 20.18 -5.09
C THR A 24 0.50 20.29 -5.76
N ASN A 25 -0.02 21.52 -5.85
CA ASN A 25 -1.25 21.85 -6.56
C ASN A 25 -0.87 22.59 -7.85
N VAL A 26 -1.16 21.96 -8.98
CA VAL A 26 -0.82 22.45 -10.31
C VAL A 26 -2.09 22.95 -10.99
N PHE A 27 -2.10 24.22 -11.33
CA PHE A 27 -3.20 24.88 -12.01
C PHE A 27 -2.81 25.16 -13.45
N ARG A 28 -3.66 24.74 -14.39
CA ARG A 28 -3.43 24.88 -15.83
C ARG A 28 -4.72 25.30 -16.52
N ARG A 29 -4.58 26.15 -17.53
CA ARG A 29 -5.59 26.44 -18.57
C ARG A 29 -4.84 26.69 -19.87
N ASP A 30 -5.35 26.20 -21.00
CA ASP A 30 -4.61 26.12 -22.28
C ASP A 30 -3.89 27.42 -22.70
N GLU A 31 -4.49 28.58 -22.43
CA GLU A 31 -3.97 29.89 -22.82
C GLU A 31 -3.09 30.57 -21.75
N PHE A 32 -2.84 29.91 -20.61
CA PHE A 32 -2.14 30.49 -19.47
C PHE A 32 -0.96 29.61 -19.00
N PRO A 33 0.10 30.22 -18.45
CA PRO A 33 1.22 29.47 -17.88
C PRO A 33 0.74 28.59 -16.71
N GLU A 34 1.39 27.44 -16.55
CA GLU A 34 1.19 26.56 -15.42
C GLU A 34 1.62 27.24 -14.11
N ILE A 35 0.74 27.27 -13.12
CA ILE A 35 1.04 27.78 -11.78
C ILE A 35 1.14 26.59 -10.82
N ARG A 36 2.25 26.51 -10.08
CA ARG A 36 2.49 25.49 -9.07
C ARG A 36 2.52 26.12 -7.70
N LEU A 37 1.63 25.69 -6.83
CA LEU A 37 1.56 26.16 -5.46
C LEU A 37 1.69 25.00 -4.48
N GLU A 38 2.50 25.22 -3.45
CA GLU A 38 2.53 24.38 -2.26
C GLU A 38 1.56 24.94 -1.22
N PRO A 39 0.87 24.08 -0.46
CA PRO A 39 0.04 24.55 0.64
C PRO A 39 0.91 25.24 1.70
N PRO A 40 0.40 26.28 2.38
CA PRO A 40 1.14 26.96 3.45
C PRO A 40 1.40 26.05 4.66
N ILE A 41 0.63 24.97 4.79
CA ILE A 41 0.75 23.97 5.87
C ILE A 41 0.54 22.58 5.26
N ILE A 42 1.39 21.63 5.62
CA ILE A 42 1.24 20.21 5.23
C ILE A 42 -0.11 19.69 5.73
N GLY A 43 -0.83 18.97 4.86
CA GLY A 43 -2.16 18.45 5.15
C GLY A 43 -3.31 19.34 4.64
N LEU A 44 -2.99 20.47 4.00
CA LEU A 44 -3.96 21.25 3.23
C LEU A 44 -3.87 20.93 1.73
N TYR A 45 -4.96 21.16 1.01
CA TYR A 45 -5.00 21.13 -0.45
C TYR A 45 -5.89 22.24 -0.99
N ALA A 46 -5.72 22.60 -2.27
CA ALA A 46 -6.52 23.64 -2.88
C ALA A 46 -7.88 23.09 -3.32
N GLU A 47 -8.97 23.72 -2.91
CA GLU A 47 -10.34 23.40 -3.32
C GLU A 47 -11.06 24.65 -3.84
N LYS A 48 -11.86 24.47 -4.90
CA LYS A 48 -12.63 25.54 -5.52
C LYS A 48 -14.00 25.65 -4.86
N PHE A 49 -14.33 26.86 -4.42
CA PHE A 49 -15.67 27.25 -4.03
C PHE A 49 -16.21 28.30 -5.01
N ASP A 50 -17.48 28.67 -4.91
CA ASP A 50 -18.14 29.56 -5.89
C ASP A 50 -17.38 30.88 -6.12
N ASP A 51 -16.81 31.45 -5.06
CA ASP A 51 -16.18 32.76 -5.07
C ASP A 51 -14.68 32.74 -5.38
N ALA A 52 -13.93 31.71 -4.94
CA ALA A 52 -12.48 31.62 -5.13
C ALA A 52 -11.91 30.22 -4.85
N TRP A 53 -10.60 30.08 -5.02
CA TRP A 53 -9.83 28.93 -4.56
C TRP A 53 -9.36 29.11 -3.13
N TYR A 54 -9.37 28.03 -2.36
CA TYR A 54 -9.02 28.03 -0.95
C TYR A 54 -8.13 26.84 -0.58
N TRP A 55 -7.15 27.06 0.30
CA TRP A 55 -6.52 25.99 1.03
C TRP A 55 -7.48 25.47 2.10
N VAL A 56 -7.79 24.18 2.04
CA VAL A 56 -8.68 23.49 2.99
C VAL A 56 -8.02 22.24 3.57
N CYS A 57 -8.52 21.79 4.72
CA CYS A 57 -8.00 20.58 5.36
C CYS A 57 -8.30 19.32 4.53
N GLY A 58 -7.25 18.60 4.15
CA GLY A 58 -7.37 17.28 3.52
C GLY A 58 -7.05 16.10 4.44
N CYS A 59 -6.56 16.36 5.66
CA CYS A 59 -6.24 15.31 6.60
C CYS A 59 -7.51 14.61 7.10
N HIS A 60 -7.72 13.36 6.66
CA HIS A 60 -8.87 12.53 7.05
C HIS A 60 -9.02 12.37 8.57
N LYS A 61 -7.91 12.28 9.32
CA LYS A 61 -7.92 12.20 10.79
C LYS A 61 -8.43 13.49 11.43
N CYS A 62 -7.99 14.65 10.95
CA CYS A 62 -8.54 15.94 11.41
C CYS A 62 -10.03 16.09 11.08
N LEU A 63 -10.45 15.60 9.91
CA LEU A 63 -11.84 15.68 9.48
C LEU A 63 -12.75 14.66 10.20
N GLY A 64 -12.18 13.55 10.69
CA GLY A 64 -12.92 12.46 11.31
C GLY A 64 -13.77 11.67 10.32
N ASN A 65 -13.34 11.59 9.05
CA ASN A 65 -14.16 11.01 7.97
C ASN A 65 -13.81 9.55 7.63
N GLY A 66 -12.86 8.92 8.35
CA GLY A 66 -12.58 7.49 8.30
C GLY A 66 -12.11 6.94 6.94
N LYS A 67 -11.63 7.80 6.02
CA LYS A 67 -11.16 7.34 4.71
C LYS A 67 -9.81 6.60 4.83
N PRO A 68 -9.73 5.31 4.47
CA PRO A 68 -8.46 4.59 4.46
C PRO A 68 -7.56 5.08 3.32
N TYR A 69 -6.25 4.89 3.46
CA TYR A 69 -5.22 5.21 2.47
C TYR A 69 -5.24 6.67 1.98
N SER A 70 -5.54 7.61 2.88
CA SER A 70 -5.55 9.03 2.52
C SER A 70 -4.15 9.54 2.16
N TYR A 71 -4.02 10.04 0.93
CA TYR A 71 -2.79 10.67 0.44
C TYR A 71 -2.49 12.04 1.06
N ILE A 72 -3.45 12.66 1.76
CA ILE A 72 -3.24 13.93 2.47
C ILE A 72 -3.29 13.66 3.97
N ILE A 73 -2.20 13.98 4.65
CA ILE A 73 -2.07 13.89 6.10
C ILE A 73 -1.35 15.14 6.61
N CYS A 74 -1.77 15.68 7.74
CA CYS A 74 -1.08 16.82 8.34
C CYS A 74 0.14 16.34 9.14
N TYR A 75 1.06 17.26 9.41
CA TYR A 75 2.26 16.98 10.20
C TYR A 75 1.93 16.24 11.50
N GLU A 76 0.99 16.75 12.31
CA GLU A 76 0.60 16.09 13.58
C GLU A 76 0.15 14.63 13.43
N HIS A 77 -0.46 14.28 12.30
CA HIS A 77 -0.97 12.94 12.05
C HIS A 77 -0.04 12.07 11.20
N ASP A 78 1.07 12.60 10.70
CA ASP A 78 2.07 11.85 9.92
C ASP A 78 2.96 11.02 10.85
N ARG A 79 2.31 10.09 11.57
CA ARG A 79 2.88 9.25 12.62
C ARG A 79 2.59 7.79 12.36
N CYS A 80 3.49 6.93 12.83
CA CYS A 80 3.34 5.48 12.81
C CYS A 80 2.04 5.10 13.53
N VAL A 81 1.21 4.29 12.87
CA VAL A 81 -0.08 3.85 13.42
C VAL A 81 0.06 2.96 14.67
N THR A 82 1.20 2.28 14.82
CA THR A 82 1.47 1.38 15.96
C THR A 82 2.14 2.10 17.13
N CYS A 83 3.20 2.88 16.88
CA CYS A 83 4.04 3.46 17.95
C CYS A 83 4.00 4.99 18.05
N GLY A 84 3.33 5.69 17.13
CA GLY A 84 3.22 7.16 17.15
C GLY A 84 4.47 7.94 16.75
N THR A 85 5.59 7.27 16.43
CA THR A 85 6.81 7.90 15.91
C THR A 85 6.51 8.71 14.66
N HIS A 86 6.98 9.95 14.62
CA HIS A 86 6.74 10.84 13.48
C HIS A 86 7.58 10.45 12.27
N ARG A 87 7.09 10.64 11.05
CA ARG A 87 7.81 10.25 9.81
C ARG A 87 9.20 10.86 9.70
N THR A 88 9.36 12.11 10.16
CA THR A 88 10.66 12.81 10.12
C THR A 88 11.71 12.22 11.06
N GLU A 89 11.31 11.36 11.99
CA GLU A 89 12.21 10.66 12.91
C GLU A 89 12.65 9.29 12.37
N LEU A 90 12.14 8.88 11.20
CA LEU A 90 12.47 7.60 10.58
C LEU A 90 13.68 7.72 9.66
N ASN A 91 14.56 6.73 9.73
CA ASN A 91 15.70 6.59 8.82
C ASN A 91 15.42 5.65 7.64
N GLU A 92 14.29 4.94 7.68
CA GLU A 92 13.92 3.92 6.70
C GLU A 92 12.52 4.20 6.15
N ILE A 93 12.27 3.70 4.93
CA ILE A 93 10.99 3.87 4.25
C ILE A 93 9.93 3.06 5.01
N PRO A 94 8.85 3.70 5.51
CA PRO A 94 7.79 2.99 6.21
C PRO A 94 6.82 2.29 5.26
N TRP A 95 6.07 1.34 5.80
CA TRP A 95 5.05 0.59 5.08
C TRP A 95 3.70 1.32 5.12
N GLY A 96 2.99 1.37 3.98
CA GLY A 96 1.63 1.92 3.94
C GLY A 96 0.64 1.06 4.71
N ARG A 97 -0.25 1.70 5.47
CA ARG A 97 -1.37 1.06 6.20
C ARG A 97 -2.67 1.84 5.92
N PRO A 98 -3.85 1.23 6.10
CA PRO A 98 -5.13 1.93 5.93
C PRO A 98 -5.20 3.28 6.65
N ASP A 99 -4.72 3.36 7.90
CA ASP A 99 -4.78 4.58 8.71
C ASP A 99 -3.49 5.43 8.69
N GLY A 100 -2.61 5.20 7.72
CA GLY A 100 -1.36 5.96 7.57
C GLY A 100 -0.18 5.09 7.17
N PHE A 101 0.85 5.06 8.01
CA PHE A 101 2.01 4.22 7.79
C PHE A 101 2.40 3.47 9.06
N GLN A 102 3.17 2.40 8.90
CA GLN A 102 3.84 1.69 9.98
C GLN A 102 5.35 1.77 9.77
N CYS A 103 6.09 2.14 10.82
CA CYS A 103 7.54 2.16 10.74
C CYS A 103 8.08 0.72 10.66
N LYS A 104 9.25 0.56 10.02
CA LYS A 104 9.87 -0.75 9.81
C LYS A 104 10.05 -1.56 11.10
N PRO A 105 10.53 -1.00 12.23
CA PRO A 105 10.63 -1.77 13.49
C PRO A 105 9.30 -2.29 14.03
N CYS A 106 8.18 -1.60 13.77
CA CYS A 106 6.87 -2.10 14.14
C CYS A 106 6.39 -3.22 13.20
N ALA A 107 6.63 -3.06 11.90
CA ALA A 107 6.31 -4.09 10.91
C ALA A 107 7.12 -5.37 11.16
N GLU A 108 8.43 -5.26 11.43
CA GLU A 108 9.30 -6.40 11.76
C GLU A 108 8.86 -7.12 13.04
N ARG A 109 8.45 -6.37 14.08
CA ARG A 109 7.94 -6.99 15.31
C ARG A 109 6.64 -7.76 15.06
N GLU A 110 5.68 -7.16 14.35
CA GLU A 110 4.43 -7.84 13.96
C GLU A 110 4.72 -9.07 13.10
N HIS A 111 5.67 -8.96 12.16
CA HIS A 111 6.09 -10.08 11.31
C HIS A 111 6.71 -11.22 12.12
N GLU A 112 7.62 -10.94 13.05
CA GLU A 112 8.23 -11.96 13.91
C GLU A 112 7.21 -12.63 14.85
N GLU A 113 6.22 -11.87 15.34
CA GLU A 113 5.11 -12.43 16.11
C GLU A 113 4.27 -13.40 15.25
N TYR A 114 3.87 -12.96 14.06
CA TYR A 114 3.10 -13.77 13.11
C TYR A 114 3.86 -15.01 12.66
N LYS A 115 5.15 -14.88 12.35
CA LYS A 115 6.07 -15.98 12.02
C LYS A 115 6.12 -17.02 13.12
N ARG A 116 6.25 -16.59 14.38
CA ARG A 116 6.28 -17.51 15.53
C ARG A 116 4.97 -18.29 15.65
N GLU A 117 3.83 -17.60 15.51
CA GLU A 117 2.51 -18.24 15.57
C GLU A 117 2.32 -19.26 14.44
N ALA A 118 2.67 -18.91 13.20
CA ALA A 118 2.56 -19.82 12.06
C ALA A 118 3.46 -21.07 12.21
N LEU A 119 4.68 -20.91 12.74
CA LEU A 119 5.58 -22.03 13.01
C LEU A 119 5.07 -22.94 14.14
N GLU A 120 4.44 -22.36 15.16
CA GLU A 120 3.82 -23.14 16.23
C GLU A 120 2.61 -23.93 15.72
N GLU A 121 1.72 -23.29 14.96
CA GLU A 121 0.57 -23.95 14.34
C GLU A 121 1.02 -25.09 13.41
N ALA A 122 2.05 -24.87 12.60
CA ALA A 122 2.66 -25.89 11.76
C ALA A 122 3.17 -27.08 12.57
N ARG A 123 3.83 -26.82 13.71
CA ARG A 123 4.30 -27.87 14.63
C ARG A 123 3.13 -28.66 15.23
N GLU A 124 2.08 -27.97 15.65
CA GLU A 124 0.90 -28.58 16.29
C GLU A 124 0.10 -29.46 15.34
N ARG A 125 -0.05 -29.04 14.08
CA ARG A 125 -0.70 -29.86 13.04
C ARG A 125 0.21 -30.96 12.46
N GLY A 126 1.49 -30.98 12.84
CA GLY A 126 2.47 -31.93 12.33
C GLY A 126 2.81 -31.71 10.84
N HIS A 127 2.75 -30.46 10.38
CA HIS A 127 3.08 -30.09 9.00
C HIS A 127 4.52 -30.48 8.65
N SER A 128 4.70 -30.96 7.44
CA SER A 128 5.96 -31.44 6.90
C SER A 128 6.06 -31.15 5.42
N GLU A 129 7.25 -31.34 4.86
CA GLU A 129 7.48 -31.22 3.41
C GLU A 129 6.59 -32.16 2.58
N ASN A 130 6.24 -33.34 3.12
CA ASN A 130 5.38 -34.30 2.43
C ASN A 130 3.97 -33.75 2.18
N ASP A 131 3.51 -32.81 3.01
CA ASP A 131 2.20 -32.16 2.86
C ASP A 131 2.19 -31.17 1.68
N CYS A 132 3.34 -30.89 1.09
CA CYS A 132 3.51 -30.01 -0.07
C CYS A 132 3.64 -30.77 -1.40
N TRP A 133 3.56 -32.11 -1.39
CA TRP A 133 3.73 -32.93 -2.59
C TRP A 133 2.41 -33.06 -3.36
N TYR A 134 2.46 -32.84 -4.68
CA TYR A 134 1.32 -32.98 -5.59
C TYR A 134 0.08 -32.15 -5.18
N THR A 135 0.30 -30.98 -4.59
CA THR A 135 -0.75 -30.03 -4.21
C THR A 135 -1.11 -29.10 -5.38
N ALA A 136 -2.34 -28.58 -5.38
CA ALA A 136 -2.75 -27.56 -6.34
C ALA A 136 -2.15 -26.19 -6.01
N ASP A 137 -1.92 -25.95 -4.71
CA ASP A 137 -1.40 -24.70 -4.19
C ASP A 137 0.08 -24.86 -3.82
N VAL A 138 0.85 -23.79 -3.95
CA VAL A 138 2.25 -23.75 -3.53
C VAL A 138 2.30 -23.55 -2.02
N LEU A 139 2.69 -24.57 -1.27
CA LEU A 139 2.76 -24.51 0.18
C LEU A 139 4.20 -24.39 0.65
N CYS A 140 4.43 -23.58 1.68
CA CYS A 140 5.73 -23.51 2.34
C CYS A 140 6.03 -24.85 3.06
N PRO A 141 7.18 -25.50 2.84
CA PRO A 141 7.48 -26.77 3.51
C PRO A 141 7.69 -26.65 5.02
N VAL A 142 7.86 -25.43 5.55
CA VAL A 142 8.16 -25.18 6.97
C VAL A 142 6.92 -24.74 7.75
N CYS A 143 6.27 -23.65 7.35
CA CYS A 143 5.07 -23.15 8.05
C CYS A 143 3.76 -23.61 7.40
N GLY A 144 3.83 -24.18 6.18
CA GLY A 144 2.68 -24.61 5.37
C GLY A 144 1.67 -23.53 5.06
N SER A 145 2.10 -22.27 5.06
CA SER A 145 1.36 -21.16 4.47
C SER A 145 1.43 -21.23 2.94
N GLU A 146 0.35 -20.83 2.28
CA GLU A 146 0.31 -20.70 0.83
C GLU A 146 1.26 -19.58 0.36
N CYS A 147 2.03 -19.87 -0.68
CA CYS A 147 3.05 -19.01 -1.27
C CYS A 147 2.79 -18.92 -2.77
N SER A 148 1.67 -18.30 -3.15
CA SER A 148 1.35 -18.03 -4.56
C SER A 148 2.20 -16.87 -5.10
N ASP A 149 2.78 -17.01 -6.29
CA ASP A 149 3.32 -15.91 -7.07
C ASP A 149 2.80 -15.99 -8.52
N ASP A 150 2.46 -14.84 -9.10
CA ASP A 150 1.91 -14.72 -10.46
C ASP A 150 2.95 -15.13 -11.53
N GLY A 151 4.23 -15.32 -11.15
CA GLY A 151 5.30 -15.81 -12.00
C GLY A 151 5.34 -17.33 -12.18
N MET A 152 4.66 -18.11 -11.34
CA MET A 152 4.76 -19.58 -11.29
C MET A 152 3.81 -20.26 -12.29
N HIS A 153 3.92 -19.89 -13.56
CA HIS A 153 3.07 -20.44 -14.65
C HIS A 153 3.85 -21.24 -15.68
N ASP A 154 5.18 -21.31 -15.57
CA ASP A 154 6.00 -22.15 -16.43
C ASP A 154 6.47 -23.42 -15.72
N SER A 155 6.70 -24.48 -16.51
CA SER A 155 7.08 -25.82 -16.05
C SER A 155 8.56 -25.87 -15.66
N ARG A 156 8.96 -25.02 -14.71
CA ARG A 156 10.34 -24.90 -14.21
C ARG A 156 10.39 -24.96 -12.69
N GLN A 157 11.61 -24.97 -12.19
CA GLN A 157 11.90 -24.73 -10.79
C GLN A 157 11.83 -23.23 -10.51
N HIS A 158 11.14 -22.86 -9.44
CA HIS A 158 11.01 -21.48 -8.98
C HIS A 158 11.62 -21.37 -7.58
N GLU A 159 12.49 -20.39 -7.37
CA GLU A 159 12.97 -20.03 -6.03
C GLU A 159 11.93 -19.11 -5.37
N VAL A 160 11.46 -19.51 -4.19
CA VAL A 160 10.36 -18.86 -3.50
C VAL A 160 10.77 -18.54 -2.08
N THR A 161 10.58 -17.29 -1.67
CA THR A 161 10.71 -16.88 -0.25
C THR A 161 9.32 -16.82 0.36
N CYS A 162 9.08 -17.60 1.41
CA CYS A 162 7.81 -17.56 2.13
C CYS A 162 7.60 -16.20 2.82
N ASN A 163 6.54 -15.48 2.47
CA ASN A 163 6.19 -14.19 3.08
C ASN A 163 5.74 -14.29 4.56
N VAL A 164 5.68 -15.50 5.12
CA VAL A 164 5.26 -15.75 6.52
C VAL A 164 6.45 -16.10 7.41
N CYS A 165 7.27 -17.08 7.00
CA CYS A 165 8.39 -17.56 7.82
C CYS A 165 9.77 -17.27 7.25
N ASP A 166 9.85 -16.53 6.14
CA ASP A 166 11.08 -16.13 5.44
C ASP A 166 11.94 -17.31 4.93
N THR A 167 11.38 -18.53 4.93
CA THR A 167 12.09 -19.69 4.39
C THR A 167 12.16 -19.59 2.88
N GLU A 168 13.36 -19.77 2.34
CA GLU A 168 13.60 -19.93 0.91
C GLU A 168 13.49 -21.42 0.55
N PHE A 169 12.73 -21.74 -0.50
CA PHE A 169 12.51 -23.10 -0.97
C PHE A 169 12.30 -23.12 -2.48
N ILE A 170 12.38 -24.32 -3.07
CA ILE A 170 12.20 -24.53 -4.51
C ILE A 170 10.83 -25.16 -4.75
N VAL A 171 10.13 -24.64 -5.75
CA VAL A 171 8.85 -25.19 -6.24
C VAL A 171 9.07 -25.79 -7.61
N GLU A 172 8.69 -27.05 -7.79
CA GLU A 172 8.69 -27.72 -9.09
C GLU A 172 7.26 -27.78 -9.63
N VAL A 173 7.03 -27.21 -10.82
CA VAL A 173 5.70 -27.19 -11.44
C VAL A 173 5.60 -28.26 -12.53
N GLU A 174 4.74 -29.27 -12.29
CA GLU A 174 4.43 -30.33 -13.25
C GLU A 174 3.05 -30.11 -13.89
N TYR A 175 3.00 -29.97 -15.22
CA TYR A 175 1.74 -29.88 -15.97
C TYR A 175 1.44 -31.20 -16.70
N GLU A 176 0.28 -31.81 -16.45
CA GLU A 176 -0.21 -32.94 -17.25
C GLU A 176 -1.33 -32.50 -18.21
N ALA A 177 -0.95 -32.08 -19.42
CA ALA A 177 -1.92 -31.69 -20.45
C ALA A 177 -2.44 -32.90 -21.26
N ARG A 178 -3.76 -33.10 -21.30
CA ARG A 178 -4.41 -34.16 -22.10
C ARG A 178 -5.33 -33.57 -23.15
N TYR A 179 -5.15 -33.97 -24.42
CA TYR A 179 -5.90 -33.45 -25.57
C TYR A 179 -6.67 -34.56 -26.28
N THR A 180 -7.88 -34.26 -26.75
CA THR A 180 -8.65 -35.13 -27.65
C THR A 180 -9.28 -34.27 -28.73
N SER A 181 -8.91 -34.53 -29.99
CA SER A 181 -9.40 -33.80 -31.15
C SER A 181 -10.43 -34.61 -31.93
N ARG A 182 -11.39 -33.93 -32.56
CA ARG A 182 -12.43 -34.54 -33.40
C ARG A 182 -12.59 -33.72 -34.69
N LEU A 183 -13.14 -34.34 -35.74
CA LEU A 183 -13.45 -33.66 -36.99
C LEU A 183 -14.57 -32.62 -36.78
N LYS A 184 -14.48 -31.51 -37.52
CA LYS A 184 -15.55 -30.53 -37.63
C LYS A 184 -16.54 -31.04 -38.69
N GLU A 185 -17.77 -31.36 -38.28
CA GLU A 185 -18.87 -31.70 -39.19
C GLU A 185 -19.23 -30.51 -40.10
#